data_AF-A0A839GPT1-F1
#
_entry.id   AF-A0A839GPT1-F1
#
_cell.length_a   1.000
_cell.length_b   1.000
_cell.length_c   1.000
_cell.angle_alpha   90.00
_cell.angle_beta   90.00
_cell.angle_gamma   90.00
#
_symmetry.space_group_name_H-M   'P 1'
#
loop_
_entity.id
_entity.type
_entity.pdbx_description
1 polymer ?
#
loop_
_entity_poly.entity_id
_entity_poly.type
_entity_poly.pdbx_seq_one_letter_code
_entity_poly.pdbx_strand_id
1 'polypeptide(L)'
;MKLQLDTKSIMIGFLSAALLISAFSFKNDSSGNGGKYQTSMGERGIIILDTETGAYIINTDATNSGWRKGNFENTFKVSKDNLDRK
;
A
#
# COMPACT_ATOMS: atom_id res chain seq x y z
N MET A 1 38.46 36.85 17.20
CA MET A 1 38.10 36.50 15.80
C MET A 1 36.67 36.97 15.54
N LYS A 2 36.42 37.78 14.50
CA LYS A 2 35.05 38.14 14.06
C LYS A 2 34.69 37.22 12.90
N LEU A 3 33.69 36.35 13.10
CA LEU A 3 33.17 35.50 12.03
C LEU A 3 32.38 36.41 11.08
N GLN A 4 32.98 36.83 9.98
CA GLN A 4 32.26 37.52 8.91
C GLN A 4 31.55 36.45 8.08
N LEU A 5 30.28 36.21 8.40
CA LEU A 5 29.45 35.33 7.62
C LEU A 5 29.06 36.07 6.33
N ASP A 6 29.58 35.59 5.21
CA ASP A 6 29.16 36.03 3.89
C ASP A 6 27.73 35.54 3.63
N THR A 7 26.82 36.49 3.47
CA THR A 7 25.38 36.25 3.30
C THR A 7 25.09 35.39 2.06
N LYS A 8 25.94 35.45 1.02
CA LYS A 8 25.82 34.59 -0.17
C LYS A 8 26.08 33.13 0.18
N SER A 9 27.09 32.86 0.99
CA SER A 9 27.43 31.53 1.47
C SER A 9 26.33 30.93 2.36
N ILE A 10 25.68 31.76 3.19
CA ILE A 10 24.50 31.34 3.97
C ILE A 10 23.34 30.96 3.06
N MET A 11 23.05 31.77 2.04
CA MET A 11 21.96 31.51 1.09
C MET A 11 22.16 30.20 0.34
N ILE A 12 23.38 29.93 -0.12
CA ILE A 12 23.72 28.68 -0.81
C ILE A 12 23.58 27.48 0.13
N GLY A 13 24.05 27.59 1.37
CA GLY A 13 23.86 26.58 2.40
C GLY A 13 22.38 26.29 2.67
N PHE A 14 21.58 27.34 2.84
CA PHE A 14 20.14 27.20 3.07
C PHE A 14 19.41 26.54 1.89
N LEU A 15 19.73 26.96 0.65
CA LEU A 15 19.14 26.38 -0.56
C LEU A 15 19.48 24.89 -0.69
N SER A 16 20.74 24.51 -0.41
CA SER A 16 21.18 23.12 -0.44
C SER A 16 20.48 22.26 0.61
N ALA A 17 20.32 22.77 1.84
CA ALA A 17 19.60 22.07 2.91
C ALA A 17 18.10 21.92 2.57
N ALA A 18 17.47 22.96 2.02
CA ALA A 18 16.07 22.93 1.60
C ALA A 18 15.80 21.90 0.50
N LEU A 19 16.72 21.77 -0.47
CA LEU A 19 16.67 20.75 -1.53
C LEU A 19 16.81 19.33 -0.99
N LEU A 20 17.68 19.11 0.00
CA LEU A 20 17.81 17.80 0.64
C LEU A 20 16.55 17.44 1.43
N ILE A 21 16.02 18.38 2.23
CA ILE A 21 14.79 18.17 3.00
C ILE A 21 13.61 17.88 2.07
N SER A 22 13.48 18.61 0.96
CA SER A 22 12.40 18.35 0.00
C SER A 22 12.55 16.98 -0.66
N ALA A 23 13.75 16.60 -1.09
CA ALA A 23 14.01 15.28 -1.69
C ALA A 23 13.70 14.11 -0.74
N PHE A 24 13.98 14.25 0.55
CA PHE A 24 13.65 13.21 1.54
C PHE A 24 12.19 13.25 1.99
N SER A 25 11.52 14.41 1.92
CA SER A 25 10.13 14.55 2.35
C SER A 25 9.13 13.86 1.40
N PHE A 26 9.46 13.69 0.12
CA PHE A 26 8.58 13.00 -0.84
C PHE A 26 8.62 11.46 -0.75
N LYS A 27 9.51 10.88 0.07
CA LYS A 27 9.67 9.42 0.15
C LYS A 27 8.72 8.74 1.16
N ASN A 28 7.91 9.51 1.89
CA ASN A 28 7.12 8.96 3.00
C ASN A 28 5.64 8.67 2.69
N ASP A 29 5.17 8.85 1.45
CA ASP A 29 3.89 8.28 1.01
C ASP A 29 4.08 6.83 0.54
N SER A 30 4.52 5.97 1.47
CA SER A 30 4.39 4.51 1.32
C SER A 30 2.96 4.02 1.58
N SER A 31 1.99 4.93 1.65
CA SER A 31 0.56 4.65 1.73
C SER A 31 -0.04 4.19 0.38
N GLY A 32 0.70 4.28 -0.73
CA GLY A 32 0.17 4.07 -2.08
C GLY A 32 0.67 2.84 -2.85
N ASN A 33 1.71 2.13 -2.40
CA ASN A 33 2.18 0.93 -3.10
C ASN A 33 1.62 -0.29 -2.38
N GLY A 34 0.44 -0.74 -2.81
CA GLY A 34 -0.18 -1.97 -2.33
C GLY A 34 0.86 -3.09 -2.35
N GLY A 35 1.33 -3.48 -1.17
CA GLY A 35 2.32 -4.53 -1.04
C GLY A 35 1.85 -5.81 -1.72
N LYS A 36 2.76 -6.77 -1.91
CA LYS A 36 2.44 -8.10 -2.46
C LYS A 36 1.17 -8.69 -1.84
N TYR A 37 0.94 -8.45 -0.55
CA TYR A 37 -0.29 -8.82 0.13
C TYR A 37 -1.05 -7.58 0.58
N GLN A 38 -2.32 -7.52 0.21
CA GLN A 38 -3.27 -6.50 0.66
C GLN A 38 -4.32 -7.13 1.56
N THR A 39 -4.51 -6.56 2.75
CA THR A 39 -5.53 -7.01 3.71
C THR A 39 -6.72 -6.05 3.68
N SER A 40 -7.92 -6.59 3.55
CA SER A 40 -9.19 -5.87 3.67
C SER A 40 -10.04 -6.53 4.75
N MET A 41 -10.55 -5.73 5.69
CA MET A 41 -11.42 -6.19 6.76
C MET A 41 -12.74 -5.42 6.69
N GLY A 42 -13.86 -6.13 6.84
CA GLY A 42 -15.19 -5.55 6.92
C GLY A 42 -16.11 -6.35 7.83
N GLU A 43 -17.38 -5.97 7.90
CA GLU A 43 -18.39 -6.63 8.75
C GLU A 43 -18.56 -8.13 8.42
N ARG A 44 -18.25 -8.53 7.19
CA ARG A 44 -18.38 -9.90 6.68
C ARG A 44 -17.08 -10.70 6.72
N GLY A 45 -16.07 -10.21 7.45
CA GLY A 45 -14.81 -10.93 7.68
C GLY A 45 -13.58 -10.26 7.09
N ILE A 46 -12.52 -11.07 6.95
CA ILE A 46 -11.17 -10.63 6.56
C ILE A 46 -10.78 -11.30 5.25
N ILE A 47 -10.19 -10.54 4.33
CA ILE A 47 -9.60 -11.02 3.08
C ILE A 47 -8.15 -10.57 3.02
N ILE A 48 -7.24 -11.48 2.70
CA ILE A 48 -5.85 -11.17 2.35
C ILE A 48 -5.64 -11.62 0.90
N LEU A 49 -5.32 -10.66 0.04
CA LEU A 49 -5.14 -10.83 -1.40
C LEU A 49 -3.66 -10.69 -1.78
N ASP A 50 -3.12 -11.68 -2.49
CA ASP A 50 -1.89 -11.54 -3.23
C ASP A 50 -2.19 -10.72 -4.50
N THR A 51 -1.67 -9.49 -4.56
CA THR A 51 -1.96 -8.51 -5.62
C THR A 51 -1.26 -8.85 -6.94
N GLU A 52 -0.26 -9.74 -6.93
CA GLU A 52 0.47 -10.17 -8.13
C GLU A 52 -0.20 -11.36 -8.81
N THR A 53 -0.74 -12.30 -8.02
CA THR A 53 -1.28 -13.56 -8.54
C THR A 53 -2.81 -13.66 -8.47
N GLY A 54 -3.47 -12.79 -7.72
CA GLY A 54 -4.91 -12.87 -7.44
C GLY A 54 -5.29 -14.03 -6.52
N ALA A 55 -4.32 -14.75 -5.94
CA ALA A 55 -4.57 -15.72 -4.89
C ALA A 55 -5.03 -15.00 -3.62
N TYR A 56 -5.96 -15.57 -2.87
CA TYR A 56 -6.43 -14.95 -1.63
C TYR A 56 -6.72 -15.99 -0.56
N ILE A 57 -6.71 -15.52 0.69
CA ILE A 57 -7.31 -16.21 1.84
C ILE A 57 -8.41 -15.33 2.42
N ILE A 58 -9.57 -15.93 2.69
CA ILE A 58 -10.74 -15.26 3.27
C ILE A 58 -11.15 -15.98 4.54
N ASN A 59 -11.63 -15.21 5.51
CA ASN A 59 -12.26 -15.71 6.71
C ASN A 59 -13.51 -14.90 6.99
N THR A 60 -14.66 -15.43 6.60
CA THR A 60 -15.94 -14.72 6.70
C THR A 60 -16.45 -14.61 8.14
N ASP A 61 -16.04 -15.55 8.99
CA ASP A 61 -16.58 -15.69 10.35
C ASP A 61 -15.62 -15.12 11.40
N ALA A 62 -14.46 -14.61 10.97
CA ALA A 62 -13.36 -14.13 11.82
C ALA A 62 -12.94 -15.13 12.92
N THR A 63 -13.08 -16.43 12.67
CA THR A 63 -12.73 -17.51 13.62
C THR A 63 -11.35 -18.08 13.35
N ASN A 64 -10.73 -18.74 14.32
CA ASN A 64 -9.39 -19.31 14.12
C ASN A 64 -9.31 -20.39 13.02
N SER A 65 -10.43 -21.07 12.72
CA SER A 65 -10.49 -22.16 11.72
C SER A 65 -11.23 -21.80 10.44
N GLY A 66 -11.80 -20.59 10.32
CA GLY A 66 -12.64 -20.16 9.20
C GLY A 66 -11.89 -19.79 7.90
N TRP A 67 -10.58 -20.01 7.84
CA TRP A 67 -9.75 -19.62 6.71
C TRP A 67 -9.97 -20.51 5.49
N ARG A 68 -10.30 -19.88 4.35
CA ARG A 68 -10.49 -20.54 3.05
C ARG A 68 -9.57 -19.89 2.03
N LYS A 69 -8.86 -20.70 1.24
CA LYS A 69 -8.01 -20.21 0.14
C LYS A 69 -8.78 -20.22 -1.19
N GLY A 70 -8.42 -19.31 -2.08
CA GLY A 70 -9.00 -19.24 -3.42
C GLY A 70 -8.12 -18.46 -4.40
N ASN A 71 -8.62 -18.32 -5.62
CA ASN A 71 -8.04 -17.47 -6.65
C ASN A 71 -9.16 -16.65 -7.30
N PHE A 72 -8.90 -15.35 -7.46
CA PHE A 72 -9.88 -14.39 -7.96
C PHE A 72 -10.47 -14.79 -9.32
N GLU A 73 -9.64 -15.22 -10.27
CA GLU A 73 -10.07 -15.57 -11.63
C GLU A 73 -11.09 -16.71 -11.62
N ASN A 74 -10.82 -17.76 -10.84
CA ASN A 74 -11.72 -18.91 -10.71
C ASN A 74 -13.04 -18.51 -10.07
N THR A 75 -12.99 -17.72 -8.99
CA THR A 75 -14.22 -17.25 -8.32
C THR A 75 -15.03 -16.30 -9.19
N PHE A 76 -14.37 -15.47 -9.99
CA PHE A 76 -15.03 -14.55 -10.91
C PHE A 76 -15.78 -15.30 -12.02
N LYS A 77 -15.14 -16.31 -12.64
CA LYS A 77 -15.78 -17.16 -13.65
C LYS A 77 -17.01 -17.87 -13.10
N VAL A 78 -16.90 -18.51 -11.94
CA VAL A 78 -18.03 -19.17 -11.28
C VAL A 78 -19.16 -18.18 -10.98
N SER A 79 -18.84 -16.97 -10.54
CA SER A 79 -19.84 -15.93 -10.29
C SER A 79 -20.57 -15.50 -11.56
N LYS A 80 -19.86 -15.39 -12.69
CA LYS A 80 -20.44 -15.01 -13.98
C LYS A 80 -21.34 -16.12 -14.52
N ASP A 81 -20.87 -17.37 -14.50
CA ASP A 81 -21.63 -18.52 -14.97
C ASP A 81 -22.95 -18.71 -14.18
N ASN A 82 -22.95 -18.39 -12.89
CA ASN A 82 -24.14 -18.43 -12.06
C ASN A 82 -25.12 -17.28 -12.33
N LEU A 83 -24.63 -16.13 -12.83
CA LEU A 83 -25.46 -15.00 -13.20
C LEU A 83 -26.19 -15.28 -14.52
N ASP A 84 -25.48 -15.86 -15.51
CA ASP A 84 -26.03 -16.17 -16.84
C ASP A 84 -27.03 -17.36 -16.83
N ARG A 85 -27.14 -18.07 -15.71
CA ARG A 85 -28.09 -19.18 -15.50
C ARG A 85 -29.38 -18.79 -14.75
N LYS A 86 -29.51 -17.53 -14.34
CA LYS A 86 -30.71 -16.97 -13.71
C LYS A 86 -31.56 -16.23 -14.73
#